data_AF-A0A964HAF5-F1
#
_entry.id   AF-A0A964HAF5-F1
#
_cell.length_a   1.000
_cell.length_b   1.000
_cell.length_c   1.000
_cell.angle_alpha   90.00
_cell.angle_beta   90.00
_cell.angle_gamma   90.00
#
_symmetry.space_group_name_H-M   'P 1'
#
loop_
_entity.id
_entity.type
_entity.pdbx_description
1 polymer ?
#
loop_
_entity_poly.entity_id
_entity_poly.type
_entity_poly.pdbx_seq_one_letter_code
_entity_poly.pdbx_strand_id
1 'polypeptide(L)'
;MDNEPCDSACPPMRMGKERKMLEAVRISRMTEALDLSEDQIAQFFPRLRKMEENRRALNRQRDQLIAELEQALAGAPKDAELKARLDRLDKLEEQKLRRELADRAGLDALLTVPQRARLRVFDQRFEDEVRMMVRTIRERRMQHHKP
;
A
#
# COMPACT_ATOMS: atom_id res chain seq x y z
N MET A 1 -28.24 -36.53 -10.55
CA MET A 1 -28.60 -35.43 -11.46
C MET A 1 -29.31 -34.44 -10.56
N ASP A 2 -28.71 -33.37 -10.07
CA ASP A 2 -27.65 -32.54 -10.63
C ASP A 2 -26.75 -32.01 -9.51
N ASN A 3 -25.44 -32.19 -9.64
CA ASN A 3 -24.46 -31.52 -8.78
C ASN A 3 -23.74 -30.55 -9.70
N GLU A 4 -24.29 -29.35 -9.85
CA GLU A 4 -23.59 -28.26 -10.51
C GLU A 4 -22.33 -27.94 -9.69
N PRO A 5 -21.11 -28.06 -10.26
CA PRO A 5 -19.93 -27.58 -9.59
C PRO A 5 -20.07 -26.07 -9.45
N CYS A 6 -20.00 -25.58 -8.21
CA CYS A 6 -19.98 -24.15 -7.92
C CYS A 6 -18.62 -23.59 -8.37
N ASP A 7 -18.46 -23.46 -9.69
CA ASP A 7 -17.32 -22.86 -10.37
C ASP A 7 -17.51 -21.34 -10.31
N SER A 8 -17.33 -20.78 -9.12
CA SER A 8 -17.24 -19.35 -8.93
C SER A 8 -16.04 -19.04 -8.07
N ALA A 9 -14.91 -18.82 -8.75
CA ALA A 9 -13.77 -18.11 -8.21
C ALA A 9 -14.28 -16.91 -7.39
N CYS A 10 -14.11 -17.01 -6.07
CA CYS A 10 -14.62 -16.02 -5.13
C CYS A 10 -14.16 -14.62 -5.57
N PRO A 11 -15.05 -13.63 -5.63
CA PRO A 11 -14.73 -12.31 -6.14
C PRO A 11 -13.60 -11.67 -5.31
N PRO A 12 -12.74 -10.83 -5.93
CA PRO A 12 -11.72 -10.09 -5.22
C PRO A 12 -12.37 -9.35 -4.04
N MET A 13 -11.70 -9.34 -2.88
CA MET A 13 -12.11 -8.59 -1.69
C MET A 13 -12.71 -7.24 -2.12
N ARG A 14 -13.78 -6.77 -1.47
CA ARG A 14 -14.34 -5.42 -1.70
C ARG A 14 -13.41 -4.34 -1.10
N MET A 15 -12.12 -4.38 -1.52
CA MET A 15 -10.91 -3.69 -1.06
C MET A 15 -11.08 -2.20 -0.71
N GLY A 16 -12.11 -1.54 -1.21
CA GLY A 16 -12.37 -0.13 -0.95
C GLY A 16 -12.84 0.17 0.48
N LYS A 17 -13.65 -0.68 1.11
CA LYS A 17 -14.22 -0.39 2.44
C LYS A 17 -13.25 -0.69 3.57
N GLU A 18 -12.61 -1.85 3.56
CA GLU A 18 -11.64 -2.26 4.57
C GLU A 18 -10.41 -1.35 4.54
N ARG A 19 -9.96 -0.94 3.34
CA ARG A 19 -8.83 -0.03 3.21
C ARG A 19 -9.15 1.37 3.74
N LYS A 20 -10.35 1.90 3.49
CA LYS A 20 -10.79 3.18 4.06
C LYS A 20 -10.88 3.11 5.58
N MET A 21 -11.36 1.99 6.13
CA MET A 21 -11.39 1.78 7.58
C MET A 21 -9.96 1.76 8.15
N LEU A 22 -9.05 1.03 7.51
CA LEU A 22 -7.65 0.97 7.93
C LEU A 22 -6.96 2.34 7.86
N GLU A 23 -7.22 3.12 6.81
CA GLU A 23 -6.74 4.50 6.67
C GLU A 23 -7.26 5.39 7.80
N ALA A 24 -8.55 5.30 8.15
CA ALA A 24 -9.12 6.06 9.26
C ALA A 24 -8.49 5.68 10.62
N VAL A 25 -8.31 4.38 10.87
CA VAL A 25 -7.65 3.87 12.08
C VAL A 25 -6.20 4.33 12.15
N ARG A 26 -5.46 4.29 11.03
CA ARG A 26 -4.09 4.79 10.96
C ARG A 26 -4.04 6.26 11.35
N ILE A 27 -4.91 7.07 10.75
CA ILE A 27 -4.97 8.52 10.98
C ILE A 27 -5.23 8.84 12.45
N SER A 28 -6.23 8.21 13.07
CA SER A 28 -6.56 8.43 14.50
C SER A 28 -5.39 8.05 15.42
N ARG A 29 -4.85 6.84 15.27
CA ARG A 29 -3.75 6.36 16.11
C ARG A 29 -2.47 7.16 15.89
N MET A 30 -2.24 7.65 14.67
CA MET A 30 -1.10 8.50 14.34
C MET A 30 -1.23 9.85 15.05
N THR A 31 -2.38 10.52 14.99
CA THR A 31 -2.57 11.81 15.66
C THR A 31 -2.40 11.70 17.17
N GLU A 32 -2.91 10.62 17.78
CA GLU A 32 -2.73 10.34 19.21
C GLU A 32 -1.26 10.07 19.55
N ALA A 33 -0.57 9.25 18.74
CA ALA A 33 0.83 8.89 18.98
C ALA A 33 1.79 10.08 18.82
N LEU A 34 1.48 11.02 17.93
CA LEU A 34 2.30 12.21 17.71
C LEU A 34 1.95 13.35 18.67
N ASP A 35 0.79 13.32 19.34
CA ASP A 35 0.32 14.42 20.19
C ASP A 35 0.36 15.76 19.42
N LEU A 36 -0.35 15.78 18.28
CA LEU A 36 -0.40 16.95 17.40
C LEU A 36 -1.36 18.00 17.96
N SER A 37 -0.95 19.28 17.93
CA SER A 37 -1.87 20.39 18.21
C SER A 37 -2.91 20.56 17.10
N GLU A 38 -4.01 21.26 17.38
CA GLU A 38 -5.05 21.56 16.38
C GLU A 38 -4.47 22.26 15.13
N ASP A 39 -3.56 23.20 15.32
CA ASP A 39 -2.86 23.89 14.23
C ASP A 39 -1.98 22.94 13.40
N GLN A 40 -1.26 22.03 14.06
CA GLN A 40 -0.47 21.01 13.37
C GLN A 40 -1.38 20.07 12.59
N ILE A 41 -2.50 19.62 13.19
CA ILE A 41 -3.48 18.73 12.57
C ILE A 41 -4.03 19.34 11.27
N ALA A 42 -4.41 20.62 11.29
CA ALA A 42 -4.95 21.32 10.13
C ALA A 42 -3.99 21.33 8.93
N GLN A 43 -2.67 21.39 9.18
CA GLN A 43 -1.65 21.38 8.13
C GLN A 43 -1.16 19.96 7.77
N PHE A 44 -1.16 19.05 8.75
CA PHE A 44 -0.63 17.70 8.63
C PHE A 44 -1.55 16.81 7.81
N PHE A 45 -2.87 16.85 8.06
CA PHE A 45 -3.82 15.97 7.37
C PHE A 45 -3.86 16.13 5.86
N PRO A 46 -3.89 17.35 5.28
CA PRO A 46 -3.84 17.50 3.82
C PRO A 46 -2.57 16.90 3.21
N ARG A 47 -1.41 17.06 3.87
CA ARG A 47 -0.14 16.48 3.40
C ARG A 47 -0.14 14.97 3.50
N LEU A 48 -0.62 14.41 4.61
CA LEU A 48 -0.75 12.97 4.80
C LEU A 48 -1.69 12.35 3.76
N ARG A 49 -2.86 12.94 3.52
CA ARG A 49 -3.80 12.45 2.49
C ARG A 49 -3.17 12.46 1.10
N LYS A 50 -2.50 13.56 0.73
CA LYS A 50 -1.80 13.66 -0.54
C LYS A 50 -0.74 12.56 -0.67
N MET A 51 0.08 12.35 0.36
CA MET A 51 1.08 11.27 0.39
C MET A 51 0.42 9.89 0.15
N GLU A 52 -0.65 9.57 0.89
CA GLU A 52 -1.38 8.30 0.73
C GLU A 52 -2.00 8.14 -0.66
N GLU A 53 -2.54 9.20 -1.26
CA GLU A 53 -3.03 9.18 -2.64
C GLU A 53 -1.93 8.88 -3.65
N ASN A 54 -0.76 9.51 -3.51
CA ASN A 54 0.37 9.26 -4.40
C ASN A 54 0.92 7.84 -4.22
N ARG A 55 1.10 7.39 -2.97
CA ARG A 55 1.53 6.01 -2.65
C ARG A 55 0.59 5.00 -3.31
N ARG A 56 -0.72 5.24 -3.23
CA ARG A 56 -1.73 4.39 -3.85
C ARG A 56 -1.67 4.43 -5.38
N ALA A 57 -1.47 5.60 -5.99
CA ALA A 57 -1.33 5.72 -7.43
C ALA A 57 -0.09 4.98 -7.96
N LEU A 58 1.06 5.17 -7.30
CA LEU A 58 2.32 4.50 -7.66
C LEU A 58 2.24 2.98 -7.46
N ASN A 59 1.61 2.51 -6.38
CA ASN A 59 1.41 1.07 -6.17
C ASN A 59 0.50 0.47 -7.26
N ARG A 60 -0.59 1.14 -7.66
CA ARG A 60 -1.43 0.68 -8.78
C ARG A 60 -0.64 0.60 -10.09
N GLN A 61 0.18 1.60 -10.38
CA GLN A 61 1.04 1.58 -11.58
C GLN A 61 2.04 0.43 -11.54
N ARG A 62 2.62 0.16 -10.36
CA ARG A 62 3.55 -0.96 -10.17
C ARG A 62 2.84 -2.29 -10.40
N ASP A 63 1.69 -2.50 -9.78
CA ASP A 63 0.91 -3.74 -9.91
C ASP A 63 0.52 -3.99 -11.37
N GLN A 64 0.17 -2.92 -12.11
CA GLN A 64 -0.10 -2.98 -13.54
C GLN A 64 1.14 -3.39 -14.35
N LEU A 65 2.31 -2.80 -14.10
CA LEU A 65 3.55 -3.17 -14.81
C LEU A 65 3.98 -4.61 -14.52
N ILE A 66 3.79 -5.09 -13.29
CA ILE A 66 4.06 -6.48 -12.92
C ILE A 66 3.12 -7.42 -13.69
N ALA A 67 1.82 -7.13 -13.72
CA ALA A 67 0.86 -7.91 -14.49
C ALA A 67 1.19 -7.93 -16.00
N GLU A 68 1.64 -6.80 -16.56
CA GLU A 68 2.10 -6.72 -17.96
C GLU A 68 3.36 -7.57 -18.22
N LEU A 69 4.28 -7.65 -17.26
CA LEU A 69 5.46 -8.50 -17.34
C LEU A 69 5.09 -9.99 -17.26
N GLU A 70 4.20 -10.37 -16.34
CA GLU A 70 3.69 -11.74 -16.21
C GLU A 70 3.00 -12.19 -17.51
N GLN A 71 2.16 -11.33 -18.09
CA GLN A 71 1.51 -11.60 -19.38
C GLN A 71 2.51 -11.72 -20.53
N ALA A 72 3.51 -10.85 -20.59
CA ALA A 72 4.54 -10.91 -21.62
C ALA A 72 5.32 -12.23 -21.55
N LEU A 73 5.71 -12.67 -20.34
CA LEU A 73 6.44 -13.93 -20.14
C LEU A 73 5.64 -15.17 -20.57
N ALA A 74 4.31 -15.13 -20.43
CA ALA A 74 3.45 -16.23 -20.89
C ALA A 74 3.39 -16.38 -22.43
N GLY A 75 3.73 -15.33 -23.18
CA GLY A 75 3.56 -15.25 -24.65
C GLY A 75 4.82 -15.40 -25.50
N ALA A 76 5.94 -15.88 -24.94
CA ALA A 76 7.25 -15.94 -25.60
C ALA A 76 7.72 -14.56 -26.15
N PRO A 77 7.99 -13.60 -25.25
CA PRO A 77 8.23 -12.21 -25.62
C PRO A 77 9.62 -12.03 -26.23
N LYS A 78 9.81 -10.96 -27.01
CA LYS A 78 11.15 -10.54 -27.47
C LYS A 78 11.90 -9.86 -26.33
N ASP A 79 13.21 -10.06 -26.24
CA ASP A 79 14.07 -9.43 -25.22
C ASP A 79 13.92 -7.90 -25.16
N ALA A 80 13.79 -7.25 -26.32
CA ALA A 80 13.58 -5.80 -26.39
C ALA A 80 12.28 -5.33 -25.71
N GLU A 81 11.22 -6.14 -25.79
CA GLU A 81 9.92 -5.86 -25.18
C GLU A 81 9.94 -6.07 -23.66
N LEU A 82 10.66 -7.10 -23.19
CA LEU A 82 10.91 -7.31 -21.77
C LEU A 82 11.76 -6.18 -21.20
N LYS A 83 12.85 -5.82 -21.88
CA LYS A 83 13.73 -4.73 -21.47
C LYS A 83 12.97 -3.42 -21.32
N ALA A 84 12.13 -3.06 -22.28
CA ALA A 84 11.34 -1.84 -22.20
C ALA A 84 10.36 -1.81 -21.00
N ARG A 85 9.82 -2.95 -20.59
CA ARG A 85 8.94 -3.07 -19.41
C ARG A 85 9.73 -3.00 -18.11
N LEU A 86 10.90 -3.66 -18.05
CA LEU A 86 11.83 -3.57 -16.93
C LEU A 86 12.29 -2.11 -16.72
N ASP A 87 12.71 -1.42 -17.78
CA ASP A 87 13.14 -0.02 -17.70
C ASP A 87 12.02 0.90 -17.16
N ARG A 88 10.75 0.59 -17.44
CA ARG A 88 9.59 1.33 -16.89
C ARG A 88 9.39 1.02 -15.41
N LEU A 89 9.53 -0.24 -15.02
CA LEU A 89 9.42 -0.67 -13.62
C LEU A 89 10.52 -0.02 -12.77
N ASP A 90 11.77 -0.07 -13.21
CA ASP A 90 12.92 0.51 -12.50
C ASP A 90 12.75 2.03 -12.31
N LYS A 91 12.30 2.74 -13.36
CA LYS A 91 11.98 4.18 -13.28
C LYS A 91 10.87 4.46 -12.28
N LEU A 92 9.83 3.62 -12.23
CA LEU A 92 8.73 3.78 -11.29
C LEU A 92 9.20 3.55 -9.85
N GLU A 93 10.07 2.57 -9.61
CA GLU A 93 10.64 2.29 -8.29
C GLU A 93 11.55 3.43 -7.81
N GLU A 94 12.36 3.98 -8.70
CA GLU A 94 13.14 5.19 -8.40
C GLU A 94 12.24 6.38 -8.07
N GLN A 95 11.19 6.62 -8.87
CA GLN A 95 10.23 7.68 -8.61
C GLN A 95 9.55 7.50 -7.25
N LYS A 96 9.19 6.26 -6.90
CA LYS A 96 8.57 5.93 -5.62
C LYS A 96 9.49 6.26 -4.45
N LEU A 97 10.76 5.87 -4.51
CA LEU A 97 11.74 6.18 -3.46
C LEU A 97 11.93 7.69 -3.31
N ARG A 98 12.16 8.40 -4.41
CA ARG A 98 12.31 9.87 -4.40
C ARG A 98 11.10 10.56 -3.80
N ARG A 99 9.89 10.10 -4.17
CA ARG A 99 8.65 10.67 -3.66
C ARG A 99 8.44 10.39 -2.18
N GLU A 100 8.75 9.17 -1.73
CA GLU A 100 8.65 8.82 -0.31
C GLU A 100 9.55 9.71 0.55
N LEU A 101 10.79 9.96 0.11
CA LEU A 101 11.70 10.88 0.79
C LEU A 101 11.17 12.32 0.83
N ALA A 102 10.59 12.79 -0.28
CA ALA A 102 10.02 14.14 -0.37
C ALA A 102 8.77 14.30 0.52
N ASP A 103 7.83 13.34 0.47
CA ASP A 103 6.63 13.36 1.30
C ASP A 103 7.01 13.28 2.79
N ARG A 104 8.01 12.46 3.12
CA ARG A 104 8.60 12.36 4.46
C ARG A 104 9.15 13.68 4.97
N ALA A 105 9.99 14.36 4.16
CA ALA A 105 10.53 15.67 4.50
C ALA A 105 9.40 16.72 4.67
N GLY A 106 8.36 16.63 3.84
CA GLY A 106 7.18 17.49 3.90
C GLY A 106 6.38 17.32 5.20
N LEU A 107 6.25 16.10 5.73
CA LEU A 107 5.64 15.88 7.05
C LEU A 107 6.56 16.35 8.17
N ASP A 108 7.85 16.05 8.09
CA ASP A 108 8.84 16.40 9.12
C ASP A 108 8.95 17.90 9.35
N ALA A 109 8.75 18.72 8.31
CA ALA A 109 8.75 20.18 8.42
C ALA A 109 7.64 20.74 9.33
N LEU A 110 6.59 19.96 9.63
CA LEU A 110 5.48 20.35 10.52
C LEU A 110 5.66 19.84 11.95
N LEU A 111 6.69 19.05 12.21
CA LEU A 111 6.84 18.26 13.43
C LEU A 111 8.09 18.66 14.21
N THR A 112 7.98 18.61 15.53
CA THR A 112 9.15 18.71 16.42
C THR A 112 10.05 17.48 16.29
N VAL A 113 11.31 17.54 16.75
CA VAL A 113 12.23 16.39 16.74
C VAL A 113 11.62 15.15 17.42
N PRO A 114 11.01 15.24 18.62
CA PRO A 114 10.37 14.08 19.24
C PRO A 114 9.20 13.53 18.42
N GLN A 115 8.36 14.40 17.84
CA GLN A 115 7.23 13.98 17.00
C GLN A 115 7.70 13.24 15.74
N ARG A 116 8.79 13.69 15.10
CA ARG A 116 9.40 12.99 13.96
C ARG A 116 9.89 11.59 14.34
N ALA A 117 10.54 11.45 15.50
CA ALA A 117 10.96 10.14 15.99
C ALA A 117 9.76 9.21 16.27
N ARG A 118 8.70 9.74 16.92
CA ARG A 118 7.45 9.00 17.15
C ARG A 118 6.80 8.57 15.84
N LEU A 119 6.80 9.42 14.82
CA LEU A 119 6.27 9.10 13.49
C LEU A 119 6.99 7.88 12.89
N ARG A 120 8.33 7.82 12.96
CA ARG A 120 9.09 6.66 12.44
C ARG A 120 8.77 5.37 13.16
N VAL A 121 8.70 5.42 14.48
CA VAL A 121 8.36 4.26 15.30
C VAL A 121 6.92 3.82 15.04
N PHE A 122 5.99 4.77 14.93
CA PHE A 122 4.59 4.52 14.62
C PHE A 122 4.44 3.85 13.26
N ASP A 123 5.01 4.42 12.21
CA ASP A 123 4.90 3.90 10.84
C ASP A 123 5.41 2.47 10.76
N GLN A 124 6.61 2.19 11.30
CA GLN A 124 7.17 0.84 11.32
C GLN A 124 6.25 -0.16 12.02
N ARG A 125 5.80 0.17 13.24
CA ARG A 125 4.94 -0.72 14.04
C ARG A 125 3.59 -0.95 13.37
N PHE A 126 2.98 0.10 12.83
CA PHE A 126 1.70 0.01 12.16
C PHE A 126 1.78 -0.85 10.88
N GLU A 127 2.83 -0.67 10.08
CA GLU A 127 3.03 -1.50 8.87
C GLU A 127 3.26 -2.98 9.20
N ASP A 128 4.01 -3.28 10.27
CA ASP A 128 4.20 -4.65 10.74
C ASP A 128 2.89 -5.26 11.26
N GLU A 129 2.09 -4.52 12.02
CA GLU A 129 0.77 -4.94 12.50
C GLU A 129 -0.17 -5.27 11.33
N VAL A 130 -0.25 -4.38 10.33
CA VAL A 130 -1.06 -4.60 9.13
C VAL A 130 -0.58 -5.82 8.36
N ARG A 131 0.74 -5.99 8.20
CA ARG A 131 1.32 -7.15 7.51
C ARG A 131 0.96 -8.45 8.20
N MET A 132 1.05 -8.51 9.53
CA MET A 132 0.67 -9.68 10.31
C MET A 132 -0.82 -9.97 10.20
N MET A 133 -1.68 -8.96 10.30
CA MET A 133 -3.13 -9.10 10.11
C MET A 133 -3.46 -9.69 8.72
N VAL A 134 -2.85 -9.16 7.65
CA VAL A 134 -3.06 -9.65 6.28
C VAL A 134 -2.61 -11.11 6.14
N ARG A 135 -1.47 -11.49 6.73
CA ARG A 135 -0.97 -12.88 6.74
C ARG A 135 -1.96 -13.82 7.42
N THR A 136 -2.40 -13.50 8.64
CA THR A 136 -3.38 -14.30 9.39
C THR A 136 -4.70 -14.48 8.62
N ILE A 137 -5.19 -13.42 7.96
CA ILE A 137 -6.41 -13.51 7.15
C ILE A 137 -6.21 -14.46 5.97
N ARG A 138 -5.06 -14.41 5.29
CA ARG A 138 -4.74 -15.32 4.18
C ARG A 138 -4.65 -16.77 4.65
N GLU A 139 -3.97 -17.03 5.77
CA GLU A 139 -3.81 -18.37 6.33
C GLU A 139 -5.16 -19.01 6.71
N ARG A 140 -6.04 -18.26 7.39
CA ARG A 140 -7.39 -18.75 7.76
C ARG A 140 -8.23 -19.11 6.53
N ARG A 141 -8.09 -18.37 5.44
CA ARG A 141 -8.79 -18.67 4.17
C ARG A 141 -8.28 -19.96 3.53
N MET A 142 -6.97 -20.18 3.55
CA MET A 142 -6.37 -21.41 3.04
C MET A 142 -6.78 -22.63 3.87
N GLN A 143 -6.91 -22.47 5.20
CA GLN A 143 -7.38 -23.55 6.10
C GLN A 143 -8.85 -23.93 5.87
N HIS A 144 -9.71 -22.98 5.54
CA HIS A 144 -11.12 -23.24 5.18
C HIS A 144 -11.32 -23.79 3.76
N HIS A 145 -10.27 -23.85 2.93
CA HIS A 145 -10.34 -24.35 1.55
C HIS A 145 -9.64 -25.71 1.37
N LYS A 146 -9.29 -26.38 2.48
CA LYS A 146 -8.78 -27.76 2.47
C LYS A 146 -9.97 -28.74 2.50
N PRO A 147 -10.09 -29.67 1.53
CA PRO A 147 -11.19 -30.63 1.48
C PRO A 147 -11.18 -31.60 2.67
#